data_AF-A0A1V4KRQ2-F1
#
_entry.id   AF-A0A1V4KRQ2-F1
#
_cell.length_a   1.000
_cell.length_b   1.000
_cell.length_c   1.000
_cell.angle_alpha   90.00
_cell.angle_beta   90.00
_cell.angle_gamma   90.00
#
_symmetry.space_group_name_H-M   'P 1'
#
loop_
_entity.id
_entity.type
_entity.pdbx_description
1 polymer ?
#
loop_
_entity_poly.entity_id
_entity_poly.type
_entity_poly.pdbx_seq_one_letter_code
_entity_poly.pdbx_strand_id
1 'polypeptide(L)'
;MDNYQEILSVPSTLKSSIEEHVVHLQRVQIKYAGADSDGTFPPPSFCHQISTDEFEYQRATGSQEPLATLLEEIAMNKEISVKDKKKQLKQFQKSYPEVYRVRFPTPETEAVLFPEKTKQKPPILMWALKKPFQPFHRTRSFRIFIASTDEAMKIVDITGF
;
A
#
# COMPACT_ATOMS: atom_id res chain seq x y z
N MET A 1 43.24 2.33 37.22
CA MET A 1 42.24 1.70 36.31
C MET A 1 42.83 0.37 35.89
N ASP A 2 42.87 -0.59 36.80
CA ASP A 2 43.96 -1.58 36.80
C ASP A 2 43.53 -2.99 36.39
N ASN A 3 42.33 -3.14 35.80
CA ASN A 3 41.81 -4.45 35.39
C ASN A 3 41.31 -4.54 33.93
N TYR A 4 41.74 -3.62 33.08
CA TYR A 4 41.26 -3.56 31.68
C TYR A 4 41.63 -4.81 30.88
N GLN A 5 42.80 -5.39 31.13
CA GLN A 5 43.28 -6.57 30.41
C GLN A 5 42.42 -7.80 30.68
N GLU A 6 41.97 -8.01 31.92
CA GLU A 6 41.10 -9.14 32.26
C GLU A 6 39.70 -8.96 31.64
N ILE A 7 39.15 -7.75 31.72
CA ILE A 7 37.78 -7.44 31.22
C ILE A 7 37.69 -7.56 29.70
N LEU A 8 38.74 -7.16 28.97
CA LEU A 8 38.78 -7.27 27.51
C LEU A 8 39.37 -8.57 27.00
N SER A 9 39.96 -9.38 27.88
CA SER A 9 40.45 -10.70 27.48
C SER A 9 39.30 -11.65 27.22
N VAL A 10 39.46 -12.49 26.20
CA VAL A 10 38.49 -13.55 25.93
C VAL A 10 38.59 -14.60 27.04
N PRO A 11 37.50 -14.95 27.74
CA PRO A 11 37.50 -15.98 28.77
C PRO A 11 37.98 -17.33 28.21
N SER A 12 38.91 -17.98 28.90
CA SER A 12 39.53 -19.24 28.46
C SER A 12 38.50 -20.37 28.32
N THR A 13 37.50 -20.41 29.18
CA THR A 13 36.40 -21.38 29.15
C THR A 13 35.60 -21.29 27.85
N LEU A 14 35.28 -20.07 27.41
CA LEU A 14 34.58 -19.82 26.15
C LEU A 14 35.44 -20.27 24.97
N LYS A 15 36.73 -19.94 24.98
CA LYS A 15 37.66 -20.34 23.92
C LYS A 15 37.72 -21.86 23.77
N SER A 16 37.89 -22.60 24.87
CA SER A 16 37.93 -24.05 24.85
C SER A 16 36.61 -24.68 24.40
N SER A 17 35.47 -24.13 24.83
CA SER A 17 34.15 -24.62 24.41
C SER A 17 33.91 -24.42 22.90
N ILE A 18 34.32 -23.28 22.34
CA ILE A 18 34.23 -23.02 20.90
C ILE A 18 35.15 -23.97 20.13
N GLU A 19 36.39 -24.15 20.60
CA GLU A 19 37.36 -25.04 19.95
C GLU A 19 36.87 -26.49 19.93
N GLU A 20 36.33 -26.99 21.04
CA GLU A 20 35.71 -28.32 21.11
C GLU A 20 34.53 -28.45 20.14
N HIS A 21 33.66 -27.45 20.09
CA HIS A 21 32.51 -27.45 19.19
C HIS A 21 32.91 -27.43 17.71
N VAL A 22 33.92 -26.64 17.34
CA VAL A 22 34.48 -26.62 15.97
C VAL A 22 35.07 -27.98 15.61
N VAL A 23 35.83 -28.60 16.51
CA VAL A 23 36.40 -29.95 16.32
C VAL A 23 35.28 -30.99 16.17
N HIS A 24 34.21 -30.89 16.97
CA HIS A 24 33.06 -31.77 16.85
C HIS A 24 32.39 -31.65 15.47
N LEU A 25 32.12 -30.42 15.01
CA LEU A 25 31.55 -30.18 13.68
C LEU A 25 32.43 -30.72 12.55
N GLN A 26 33.77 -30.54 12.65
CA GLN A 26 34.71 -31.06 11.67
C GLN A 26 34.75 -32.60 11.63
N ARG A 27 34.57 -33.27 12.77
CA ARG A 27 34.54 -34.75 12.86
C ARG A 27 33.26 -35.35 12.29
N VAL A 28 32.12 -34.64 12.39
CA VAL A 28 30.81 -35.10 11.87
C VAL A 28 30.73 -34.98 10.34
N GLN A 29 31.66 -34.28 9.69
CA GLN A 29 31.77 -34.27 8.24
C GLN A 29 32.33 -35.60 7.73
N ILE A 30 31.46 -36.42 7.13
CA ILE A 30 31.83 -37.70 6.52
C ILE A 30 32.79 -37.43 5.34
N LYS A 31 34.05 -37.83 5.49
CA LYS A 31 35.06 -37.78 4.42
C LYS A 31 34.98 -39.07 3.60
N TYR A 32 34.62 -38.95 2.32
CA TYR A 32 34.73 -40.06 1.36
C TYR A 32 36.17 -40.11 0.82
N ALA A 33 36.72 -41.32 0.64
CA ALA A 33 38.04 -41.51 0.04
C ALA A 33 38.03 -40.97 -1.40
N GLY A 34 38.79 -39.90 -1.65
CA GLY A 34 38.78 -39.13 -2.90
C GLY A 34 38.41 -37.65 -2.73
N ALA A 35 37.95 -37.23 -1.55
CA ALA A 35 37.67 -35.83 -1.22
C ALA A 35 38.92 -35.09 -0.69
N ASP A 36 40.04 -35.18 -1.41
CA ASP A 36 41.14 -34.23 -1.25
C ASP A 36 40.81 -32.95 -2.02
N SER A 37 39.71 -32.33 -1.62
CA SER A 37 39.35 -30.99 -2.05
C SER A 37 39.16 -30.22 -0.77
N ASP A 38 40.25 -29.56 -0.39
CA ASP A 38 40.30 -28.35 0.43
C ASP A 38 38.89 -27.80 0.65
N GLY A 39 38.31 -28.17 1.79
CA GLY A 39 36.92 -27.93 2.15
C GLY A 39 36.70 -26.46 2.47
N THR A 40 36.98 -25.60 1.50
CA THR A 40 36.53 -24.22 1.46
C THR A 40 35.04 -24.28 1.23
N PHE A 41 34.28 -24.42 2.32
CA PHE A 41 32.88 -23.99 2.31
C PHE A 41 32.87 -22.58 1.69
N PRO A 42 32.04 -22.32 0.66
CA PRO A 42 31.95 -20.98 0.12
C PRO A 42 31.66 -20.06 1.32
N PRO A 43 32.49 -19.03 1.55
CA PRO A 43 32.28 -18.13 2.68
C PRO A 43 30.84 -17.62 2.61
N PRO A 44 30.16 -17.46 3.77
CA PRO A 44 28.79 -16.97 3.80
C PRO A 44 28.71 -15.75 2.90
N SER A 45 27.80 -15.78 1.94
CA SER A 45 27.61 -14.72 0.95
C SER A 45 27.09 -13.48 1.66
N PHE A 46 28.02 -12.69 2.19
CA PHE A 46 27.71 -11.40 2.77
C PHE A 46 27.49 -10.41 1.64
N CYS A 47 26.46 -9.57 1.77
CA CYS A 47 26.28 -8.46 0.84
C CYS A 47 27.47 -7.51 0.99
N HIS A 48 28.16 -7.22 -0.11
CA HIS A 48 29.20 -6.20 -0.09
C HIS A 48 28.54 -4.85 0.15
N GLN A 49 29.17 -4.02 0.99
CA GLN A 49 28.68 -2.67 1.25
C GLN A 49 28.87 -1.83 -0.02
N ILE A 50 27.75 -1.42 -0.64
CA ILE A 50 27.76 -0.49 -1.76
C ILE A 50 28.00 0.94 -1.26
N SER A 51 28.64 1.75 -2.09
CA SER A 51 28.82 3.18 -1.78
C SER A 51 27.48 3.93 -1.85
N THR A 52 27.39 5.10 -1.21
CA THR A 52 26.18 5.94 -1.27
C THR A 52 25.84 6.35 -2.69
N ASP A 53 26.84 6.69 -3.51
CA ASP A 53 26.65 7.07 -4.91
C ASP A 53 26.12 5.89 -5.75
N GLU A 54 26.67 4.70 -5.52
CA GLU A 54 26.21 3.47 -6.16
C GLU A 54 24.77 3.12 -5.75
N PHE A 55 24.43 3.30 -4.47
CA PHE A 55 23.07 3.11 -3.99
C PHE A 55 22.08 4.06 -4.67
N GLU A 56 22.41 5.35 -4.81
CA GLU A 56 21.53 6.30 -5.49
C GLU A 56 21.43 5.99 -6.99
N TYR A 57 22.51 5.58 -7.64
CA TYR A 57 22.49 5.13 -9.03
C TYR A 57 21.62 3.87 -9.23
N GLN A 58 21.78 2.86 -8.38
CA GLN A 58 20.98 1.63 -8.41
C GLN A 58 19.52 1.89 -8.04
N ARG A 59 19.25 2.80 -7.09
CA ARG A 59 17.88 3.24 -6.77
C ARG A 59 17.25 3.93 -7.97
N ALA A 60 17.98 4.82 -8.62
CA ALA A 60 17.48 5.58 -9.77
C ALA A 60 17.29 4.70 -11.01
N THR A 61 18.11 3.66 -11.19
CA THR A 61 18.20 2.93 -12.48
C THR A 61 17.73 1.48 -12.36
N GLY A 62 18.06 0.81 -11.26
CA GLY A 62 17.95 -0.65 -11.09
C GLY A 62 16.53 -1.19 -11.00
N SER A 63 15.51 -0.34 -10.88
CA SER A 63 14.10 -0.74 -10.91
C SER A 63 13.26 -0.05 -11.99
N GLN A 64 13.80 0.94 -12.71
CA GLN A 64 13.01 1.69 -13.69
C GLN A 64 12.63 0.86 -14.91
N GLU A 65 13.56 0.07 -15.44
CA GLU A 65 13.36 -0.71 -16.67
C GLU A 65 12.30 -1.83 -16.48
N PRO A 66 12.35 -2.64 -15.41
CA PRO A 66 11.29 -3.61 -15.12
C PRO A 66 9.93 -2.97 -14.84
N LEU A 67 9.91 -1.78 -14.23
CA LEU A 67 8.67 -1.04 -13.99
C LEU A 67 8.08 -0.47 -15.28
N ALA A 68 8.92 0.01 -16.20
CA ALA A 68 8.49 0.49 -17.50
C ALA A 68 7.90 -0.65 -18.35
N THR A 69 8.54 -1.82 -18.36
CA THR A 69 8.02 -3.00 -19.07
C THR A 69 6.68 -3.47 -18.49
N LEU A 70 6.54 -3.50 -17.16
CA LEU A 70 5.25 -3.81 -16.51
C LEU A 70 4.15 -2.82 -16.91
N LEU A 71 4.47 -1.53 -16.99
CA LEU A 71 3.50 -0.50 -17.41
C LEU A 71 3.05 -0.72 -18.87
N GLU A 72 3.95 -1.11 -19.77
CA GLU A 72 3.61 -1.46 -21.14
C GLU A 72 2.76 -2.72 -21.24
N GLU A 73 3.10 -3.74 -20.46
CA GLU A 73 2.33 -4.98 -20.40
C GLU A 73 0.88 -4.70 -19.97
N ILE A 74 0.68 -3.91 -18.90
CA ILE A 74 -0.66 -3.53 -18.43
C ILE A 74 -1.43 -2.74 -19.51
N ALA A 75 -0.75 -1.85 -20.23
CA ALA A 75 -1.37 -1.06 -21.28
C ALA A 75 -1.80 -1.93 -22.49
N MET A 76 -0.90 -2.82 -22.93
CA MET A 76 -1.08 -3.65 -24.13
C MET A 76 -1.94 -4.89 -23.90
N ASN A 77 -2.06 -5.37 -22.66
CA ASN A 77 -2.80 -6.59 -22.33
C ASN A 77 -4.28 -6.46 -22.72
N LYS A 78 -4.78 -7.27 -23.66
CA LYS A 78 -6.17 -7.18 -24.16
C LYS A 78 -7.22 -7.85 -23.27
N GLU A 79 -6.81 -8.65 -22.31
CA GLU A 79 -7.69 -9.43 -21.42
C GLU A 79 -8.28 -8.56 -20.30
N ILE A 80 -7.57 -7.49 -19.92
CA ILE A 80 -8.00 -6.59 -18.86
C ILE A 80 -9.08 -5.64 -19.38
N SER A 81 -10.19 -5.53 -18.64
CA SER A 81 -11.26 -4.59 -18.96
C SER A 81 -10.74 -3.14 -18.98
N VAL A 82 -11.29 -2.29 -19.86
CA VAL A 82 -10.88 -0.88 -19.97
C VAL A 82 -10.99 -0.14 -18.63
N LYS A 83 -11.97 -0.54 -17.79
CA LYS A 83 -12.19 0.04 -16.47
C LYS A 83 -11.07 -0.33 -15.50
N ASP A 84 -10.63 -1.58 -15.51
CA ASP A 84 -9.63 -2.09 -14.59
C ASP A 84 -8.21 -1.69 -15.02
N LYS A 85 -7.93 -1.63 -16.32
CA LYS A 85 -6.71 -1.00 -16.85
C LYS A 85 -6.54 0.41 -16.34
N LYS A 86 -7.59 1.24 -16.42
CA LYS A 86 -7.54 2.62 -15.92
C LYS A 86 -7.27 2.67 -14.41
N LYS A 87 -7.81 1.74 -13.62
CA LYS A 87 -7.52 1.66 -12.18
C LYS A 87 -6.08 1.27 -11.91
N GLN A 88 -5.56 0.24 -12.59
CA GLN A 88 -4.19 -0.22 -12.43
C GLN A 88 -3.19 0.86 -12.85
N LEU A 89 -3.40 1.54 -13.99
CA LEU A 89 -2.57 2.67 -14.41
C LEU A 89 -2.64 3.84 -13.43
N LYS A 90 -3.81 4.16 -12.85
CA LYS A 90 -3.89 5.20 -11.81
C LYS A 90 -3.21 4.79 -10.50
N GLN A 91 -3.23 3.51 -10.15
CA GLN A 91 -2.47 2.99 -9.01
C GLN A 91 -0.96 3.05 -9.30
N PHE A 92 -0.54 2.67 -10.50
CA PHE A 92 0.85 2.75 -10.95
C PHE A 92 1.35 4.19 -10.92
N GLN A 93 0.55 5.14 -11.42
CA GLN A 93 0.88 6.57 -11.37
C GLN A 93 1.09 7.09 -9.94
N LYS A 94 0.32 6.59 -8.96
CA LYS A 94 0.48 6.98 -7.55
C LYS A 94 1.74 6.39 -6.92
N SER A 95 2.04 5.13 -7.20
CA SER A 95 3.18 4.43 -6.62
C SER A 95 4.51 4.79 -7.28
N TYR A 96 4.50 5.01 -8.60
CA TYR A 96 5.68 5.22 -9.43
C TYR A 96 5.45 6.39 -10.41
N PRO A 97 5.34 7.63 -9.90
CA PRO A 97 5.07 8.80 -10.75
C PRO A 97 6.17 9.06 -11.77
N GLU A 98 7.42 8.77 -11.43
CA GLU A 98 8.56 9.09 -12.30
C GLU A 98 8.64 8.17 -13.52
N VAL A 99 8.45 6.87 -13.34
CA VAL A 99 8.33 5.88 -14.43
C VAL A 99 7.16 6.24 -15.35
N TYR A 100 6.01 6.62 -14.76
CA TYR A 100 4.81 6.99 -15.50
C TYR A 100 5.04 8.25 -16.37
N ARG A 101 5.71 9.26 -15.82
CA ARG A 101 5.99 10.54 -16.50
C ARG A 101 6.96 10.39 -17.66
N VAL A 102 7.95 9.51 -17.55
CA VAL A 102 8.89 9.19 -18.65
C VAL A 102 8.14 8.57 -19.83
N ARG A 103 7.15 7.71 -19.58
CA ARG A 103 6.38 7.03 -20.64
C ARG A 103 5.25 7.90 -21.23
N PHE A 104 4.63 8.74 -20.40
CA PHE A 104 3.56 9.67 -20.81
C PHE A 104 3.94 11.13 -20.54
N PRO A 105 4.91 11.70 -21.29
CA PRO A 105 5.33 13.09 -21.11
C PRO A 105 4.28 14.11 -21.60
N THR A 106 3.41 13.72 -22.55
CA THR A 106 2.32 14.56 -23.07
C THR A 106 0.95 13.90 -22.90
N PRO A 107 -0.10 14.66 -22.53
CA PRO A 107 -1.45 14.13 -22.28
C PRO A 107 -2.11 13.52 -23.53
N GLU A 108 -1.62 13.85 -24.72
CA GLU A 108 -2.07 13.29 -25.99
C GLU A 108 -1.75 11.79 -26.11
N THR A 109 -0.62 11.34 -25.55
CA THR A 109 -0.25 9.91 -25.54
C THR A 109 -1.08 9.09 -24.55
N GLU A 110 -1.55 9.69 -23.45
CA GLU A 110 -2.52 9.08 -22.52
C GLU A 110 -3.91 8.94 -23.21
N ALA A 111 -4.29 9.92 -24.04
CA ALA A 111 -5.57 9.94 -24.76
C ALA A 111 -5.68 8.91 -25.90
N VAL A 112 -4.56 8.46 -26.48
CA VAL A 112 -4.54 7.39 -27.49
C VAL A 112 -4.89 6.03 -26.87
N LEU A 113 -4.45 5.76 -25.64
CA LEU A 113 -4.76 4.51 -24.94
C LEU A 113 -6.13 4.53 -24.26
N PHE A 114 -6.56 5.70 -23.80
CA PHE A 114 -7.87 5.91 -23.24
C PHE A 114 -8.47 7.14 -23.91
N PRO A 115 -9.35 6.99 -24.92
CA PRO A 115 -10.15 8.12 -25.36
C PRO A 115 -10.92 8.61 -24.13
N GLU A 116 -10.48 9.75 -23.59
CA GLU A 116 -11.17 10.40 -22.52
C GLU A 116 -12.52 10.77 -23.10
N LYS A 117 -13.56 10.00 -22.74
CA LYS A 117 -14.92 10.45 -22.90
C LYS A 117 -14.99 11.70 -22.04
N THR A 118 -14.81 12.86 -22.67
CA THR A 118 -15.05 14.16 -22.08
C THR A 118 -16.42 14.04 -21.43
N LYS A 119 -16.46 13.87 -20.11
CA LYS A 119 -17.69 14.03 -19.37
C LYS A 119 -17.93 15.53 -19.40
N GLN A 120 -18.47 16.01 -20.52
CA GLN A 120 -19.18 17.28 -20.56
C GLN A 120 -20.19 17.17 -19.44
N LYS A 121 -19.87 17.80 -18.31
CA LYS A 121 -20.82 17.96 -17.21
C LYS A 121 -21.97 18.76 -17.84
N PRO A 122 -23.21 18.24 -17.90
CA PRO A 122 -24.31 19.06 -18.35
C PRO A 122 -24.33 20.32 -17.46
N PRO A 123 -24.54 21.52 -18.03
CA PRO A 123 -24.61 22.74 -17.22
C PRO A 123 -25.90 22.70 -16.40
N ILE A 124 -25.83 22.20 -15.15
CA ILE A 124 -26.98 22.10 -14.24
C ILE A 124 -27.41 23.48 -13.68
N LEU A 125 -26.80 24.59 -14.12
CA LEU A 125 -27.08 25.93 -13.59
C LEU A 125 -27.87 26.87 -14.53
N MET A 126 -28.59 26.35 -15.53
CA MET A 126 -29.41 27.20 -16.41
C MET A 126 -30.93 27.11 -16.17
N TRP A 127 -31.40 26.12 -15.40
CA TRP A 127 -32.85 25.88 -15.23
C TRP A 127 -33.48 26.64 -14.05
N ALA A 128 -32.68 27.04 -13.05
CA ALA A 128 -33.14 27.75 -11.87
C ALA A 128 -33.42 29.25 -12.10
N LEU A 129 -32.95 29.82 -13.21
CA LEU A 129 -33.10 31.25 -13.53
C LEU A 129 -34.32 31.55 -14.43
N LYS A 130 -34.92 30.53 -15.06
CA LYS A 130 -36.02 30.70 -16.03
C LYS A 130 -37.43 30.49 -15.48
N LYS A 131 -37.60 30.28 -14.17
CA LYS A 131 -38.95 30.23 -13.55
C LYS A 131 -39.10 31.39 -12.57
N PRO A 132 -40.02 32.35 -12.79
CA PRO A 132 -40.40 33.27 -11.73
C PRO A 132 -40.98 32.43 -10.60
N PHE A 133 -40.37 32.53 -9.43
CA PHE A 133 -40.85 31.95 -8.19
C PHE A 133 -42.30 32.43 -7.99
N GLN A 134 -43.27 31.55 -8.21
CA GLN A 134 -44.66 31.84 -7.88
C GLN A 134 -44.73 31.90 -6.35
N PRO A 135 -45.29 32.96 -5.74
CA PRO A 135 -45.48 32.99 -4.29
C PRO A 135 -46.33 31.79 -3.87
N PHE A 136 -45.84 31.03 -2.89
CA PHE A 136 -46.68 30.04 -2.22
C PHE A 136 -47.82 30.78 -1.53
N HIS A 137 -49.02 30.74 -2.10
CA HIS A 137 -50.23 31.09 -1.38
C HIS A 137 -50.44 30.04 -0.29
N ARG A 138 -49.95 30.34 0.90
CA ARG A 138 -50.13 29.53 2.10
C ARG A 138 -51.61 29.62 2.48
N THR A 139 -52.43 28.69 2.02
CA THR A 139 -53.79 28.53 2.54
C THR A 139 -53.69 28.04 3.98
N ARG A 140 -53.85 28.98 4.91
CA ARG A 140 -53.92 28.73 6.35
C ARG A 140 -55.35 28.28 6.65
N SER A 141 -55.66 27.00 6.46
CA SER A 141 -56.92 26.43 6.95
C SER A 141 -56.74 26.04 8.41
N PHE A 142 -57.20 26.90 9.34
CA PHE A 142 -57.54 26.45 10.68
C PHE A 142 -58.93 25.84 10.63
N ARG A 143 -59.01 24.51 10.65
CA ARG A 143 -60.19 23.86 11.19
C ARG A 143 -59.95 23.65 12.68
N ILE A 144 -60.43 24.62 13.45
CA ILE A 144 -60.80 24.40 14.84
C ILE A 144 -62.04 23.49 14.79
N PHE A 145 -61.95 22.31 15.40
CA PHE A 145 -63.11 21.56 15.84
C PHE A 145 -62.83 21.13 17.28
N ILE A 146 -63.36 21.92 18.22
CA ILE A 146 -63.57 21.51 19.60
C ILE A 146 -65.03 21.07 19.71
N ALA A 147 -65.24 19.82 20.08
CA ALA A 147 -66.42 19.28 20.76
C ALA A 147 -65.92 17.97 21.41
N SER A 148 -65.47 17.98 22.67
CA SER A 148 -66.31 17.87 23.87
C SER A 148 -67.19 16.62 23.81
N THR A 149 -66.77 15.52 24.44
CA THR A 149 -67.23 15.08 25.78
C THR A 149 -66.72 13.66 26.09
N ASP A 150 -66.31 13.49 27.34
CA ASP A 150 -66.28 12.25 28.13
C ASP A 150 -65.49 11.05 27.60
N GLU A 151 -64.29 10.84 28.15
CA GLU A 151 -63.94 9.50 28.60
C GLU A 151 -63.25 9.54 29.97
N ALA A 152 -63.82 8.75 30.87
CA ALA A 152 -63.62 8.81 32.30
C ALA A 152 -62.26 8.26 32.74
N MET A 153 -61.63 9.05 33.61
CA MET A 153 -60.82 8.65 34.75
C MET A 153 -61.04 7.21 35.24
N LYS A 154 -60.02 6.35 35.07
CA LYS A 154 -59.65 5.31 36.04
C LYS A 154 -58.13 5.21 36.14
N ILE A 155 -57.63 5.96 37.12
CA ILE A 155 -56.41 5.62 37.88
C ILE A 155 -56.78 4.41 38.74
N VAL A 156 -56.11 3.28 38.56
CA VAL A 156 -56.05 2.22 39.57
C VAL A 156 -54.60 1.76 39.66
N ASP A 157 -54.10 1.90 40.88
CA ASP A 157 -52.80 1.55 41.39
C ASP A 157 -52.38 0.10 41.13
N ILE A 158 -51.07 -0.09 40.89
CA ILE A 158 -50.38 -1.30 41.31
C ILE A 158 -49.21 -0.85 42.20
N THR A 159 -49.51 -0.75 43.49
CA THR A 159 -48.60 -1.01 44.61
C THR A 159 -47.77 -2.27 44.33
N GLY A 160 -46.46 -2.32 44.51
CA GLY A 160 -45.75 -2.00 45.74
C GLY A 160 -45.42 -3.29 46.50
N PHE A 161 -44.34 -3.98 46.11
CA PHE A 161 -43.34 -4.62 46.97
C PHE A 161 -42.12 -5.05 46.13
#